data_AF-A0AAD1SHC1-F1
#
_entry.id   AF-A0AAD1SHC1-F1
#
_cell.length_a   1.000
_cell.length_b   1.000
_cell.length_c   1.000
_cell.angle_alpha   90.00
_cell.angle_beta   90.00
_cell.angle_gamma   90.00
#
_symmetry.space_group_name_H-M   'P 1'
#
loop_
_entity.id
_entity.type
_entity.pdbx_description
1 polymer ?
#
loop_
_entity_poly.entity_id
_entity_poly.type
_entity_poly.pdbx_seq_one_letter_code
_entity_poly.pdbx_strand_id
1 'polypeptide(L)'
;MASLGKLVKTKDITLSTKVCIVRTMVFPVVTYGCESWTIKKALCHRNDTFELWCWRKLPRIPWIARRSNTFVLQEIKTNNSLEAMIMRLKLKYFGHILRRHDSLEKTLMLGKIEGTQRRGQQRRRWIDEVTEATNMKLLELRVAVIDR
;
A
#
# COMPACT_ATOMS: atom_id res chain seq x y z
N MET A 1 -17.33 11.22 -12.72
CA MET A 1 -16.53 10.01 -13.03
C MET A 1 -16.26 9.79 -14.53
N ALA A 2 -17.22 10.00 -15.44
CA ALA A 2 -17.07 9.69 -16.88
C ALA A 2 -16.01 10.52 -17.67
N SER A 3 -15.56 11.65 -17.14
CA SER A 3 -14.59 12.55 -17.79
C SER A 3 -13.12 12.14 -17.60
N LEU A 4 -12.78 11.52 -16.46
CA LEU A 4 -11.39 11.15 -16.12
C LEU A 4 -10.82 10.11 -17.09
N GLY A 5 -11.66 9.13 -17.45
CA GLY A 5 -11.27 8.09 -18.41
C GLY A 5 -10.99 8.65 -19.82
N LYS A 6 -11.58 9.80 -20.19
CA LYS A 6 -11.28 10.49 -21.45
C LYS A 6 -9.96 11.27 -21.34
N LEU A 7 -9.77 12.01 -20.24
CA LEU A 7 -8.54 12.76 -19.94
C LEU A 7 -7.29 11.88 -19.92
N VAL A 8 -7.32 10.76 -19.19
CA VAL A 8 -6.19 9.82 -19.10
C VAL A 8 -5.83 9.24 -20.47
N LYS A 9 -6.82 9.12 -21.36
CA LYS A 9 -6.59 8.65 -22.72
C LYS A 9 -5.88 9.73 -23.54
N THR A 10 -6.25 11.01 -23.53
CA THR A 10 -5.76 12.05 -24.45
C THR A 10 -4.24 12.06 -24.69
N LYS A 11 -3.80 12.29 -25.94
CA LYS A 11 -2.36 12.29 -26.33
C LYS A 11 -1.63 13.56 -25.89
N ASP A 12 -2.36 14.65 -25.74
CA ASP A 12 -1.82 16.00 -25.47
C ASP A 12 -1.27 16.16 -24.04
N ILE A 13 -1.51 15.17 -23.17
CA ILE A 13 -1.08 15.17 -21.78
C ILE A 13 0.14 14.26 -21.62
N THR A 14 1.19 14.78 -20.98
CA THR A 14 2.42 14.02 -20.71
C THR A 14 2.14 12.79 -19.82
N LEU A 15 2.96 11.74 -19.98
CA LEU A 15 2.84 10.53 -19.15
C LEU A 15 3.00 10.85 -17.66
N SER A 16 3.92 11.74 -17.30
CA SER A 16 4.15 12.18 -15.91
C SER A 16 2.89 12.79 -15.28
N THR A 17 2.19 13.67 -15.99
CA THR A 17 0.94 14.26 -15.51
C THR A 17 -0.14 13.20 -15.31
N LYS A 18 -0.26 12.22 -16.22
CA LYS A 18 -1.22 11.11 -16.07
C LYS A 18 -0.91 10.23 -14.87
N VAL A 19 0.37 9.96 -14.62
CA VAL A 19 0.83 9.23 -13.43
C VAL A 19 0.46 10.00 -12.16
N CYS A 20 0.65 11.32 -12.16
CA CYS A 20 0.24 12.18 -11.05
C CYS A 20 -1.27 12.11 -10.79
N ILE A 21 -2.10 12.14 -11.84
CA ILE A 21 -3.56 12.01 -11.72
C ILE A 21 -3.96 10.67 -11.09
N VAL A 22 -3.40 9.56 -11.57
CA VAL A 22 -3.70 8.23 -11.00
C VAL A 22 -3.30 8.18 -9.52
N ARG A 23 -2.12 8.70 -9.18
CA ARG A 23 -1.63 8.72 -7.80
C ARG A 23 -2.44 9.61 -6.86
N THR A 24 -3.00 10.71 -7.35
CA THR A 24 -3.72 11.67 -6.51
C THR A 24 -5.21 11.39 -6.43
N MET A 25 -5.82 10.82 -7.47
CA MET A 25 -7.27 10.61 -7.52
C MET A 25 -7.68 9.14 -7.38
N VAL A 26 -6.90 8.20 -7.93
CA VAL A 26 -7.28 6.78 -7.95
C VAL A 26 -6.69 6.05 -6.75
N PHE A 27 -5.41 6.25 -6.45
CA PHE A 27 -4.74 5.53 -5.38
C PHE A 27 -5.34 5.80 -3.98
N PRO A 28 -5.68 7.04 -3.59
CA PRO A 28 -6.29 7.30 -2.29
C PRO A 28 -7.64 6.59 -2.10
N VAL A 29 -8.40 6.40 -3.17
CA VAL A 29 -9.68 5.67 -3.14
C VAL A 29 -9.45 4.18 -2.85
N VAL A 30 -8.42 3.59 -3.46
CA VAL A 30 -8.08 2.17 -3.28
C VAL A 30 -7.40 1.91 -1.93
N THR A 31 -6.59 2.85 -1.46
CA THR A 31 -5.91 2.77 -0.16
C THR A 31 -6.79 3.23 0.99
N TYR A 32 -8.06 3.57 0.76
CA TYR A 32 -8.94 4.01 1.82
C TYR A 32 -9.13 2.91 2.87
N GLY A 33 -8.88 3.24 4.15
CA GLY A 33 -8.99 2.29 5.25
C GLY A 33 -7.88 1.24 5.32
N CYS A 34 -6.86 1.30 4.46
CA CYS A 34 -5.77 0.30 4.46
C CYS A 34 -4.95 0.33 5.76
N GLU A 35 -4.98 1.45 6.50
CA GLU A 35 -4.26 1.67 7.75
C GLU A 35 -4.63 0.65 8.83
N SER A 36 -5.90 0.26 8.91
CA SER A 36 -6.42 -0.63 9.97
C SER A 36 -6.54 -2.10 9.55
N TRP A 37 -6.39 -2.40 8.25
CA TRP A 37 -6.62 -3.75 7.73
C TRP A 37 -5.35 -4.59 7.72
N THR A 38 -5.46 -5.88 8.06
CA THR A 38 -4.40 -6.87 7.79
C THR A 38 -4.42 -7.26 6.32
N ILE A 39 -3.32 -7.01 5.60
CA ILE A 39 -3.20 -7.29 4.18
C ILE A 39 -2.77 -8.74 3.99
N LYS A 40 -3.73 -9.55 3.54
CA LYS A 40 -3.50 -10.93 3.15
C LYS A 40 -2.73 -10.98 1.82
N LYS A 41 -1.99 -12.07 1.59
CA LYS A 41 -1.26 -12.33 0.34
C LYS A 41 -2.15 -12.21 -0.91
N ALA A 42 -3.41 -12.65 -0.84
CA ALA A 42 -4.37 -12.51 -1.93
C ALA A 42 -4.71 -11.03 -2.24
N LEU A 43 -4.76 -10.18 -1.20
CA LEU A 43 -5.00 -8.75 -1.37
C LEU A 43 -3.76 -8.05 -1.94
N CYS A 44 -2.54 -8.41 -1.48
CA CYS A 44 -1.29 -7.94 -2.11
C CYS A 44 -1.31 -8.22 -3.61
N HIS A 45 -1.60 -9.47 -4.00
CA HIS A 45 -1.63 -9.84 -5.42
C HIS A 45 -2.69 -9.07 -6.23
N ARG A 46 -3.87 -8.82 -5.63
CA ARG A 46 -4.91 -7.97 -6.25
C ARG A 46 -4.45 -6.52 -6.41
N ASN A 47 -3.71 -5.99 -5.43
CA ASN A 47 -3.16 -4.64 -5.50
C ASN A 47 -2.07 -4.55 -6.57
N ASP A 48 -1.18 -5.54 -6.68
CA ASP A 48 -0.12 -5.58 -7.70
C ASP A 48 -0.71 -5.67 -9.11
N THR A 49 -1.71 -6.54 -9.30
CA THR A 49 -2.40 -6.68 -10.58
C THR A 49 -3.18 -5.41 -10.94
N PHE A 50 -3.82 -4.78 -9.97
CA PHE A 50 -4.49 -3.48 -10.15
C PHE A 50 -3.50 -2.36 -10.52
N GLU A 51 -2.35 -2.28 -9.83
CA GLU A 51 -1.31 -1.31 -10.09
C GLU A 51 -0.78 -1.46 -11.53
N LEU A 52 -0.41 -2.68 -11.92
CA LEU A 52 0.05 -2.99 -13.28
C LEU A 52 -1.03 -2.70 -14.34
N TRP A 53 -2.30 -2.97 -14.03
CA TRP A 53 -3.40 -2.64 -14.93
C TRP A 53 -3.52 -1.13 -15.16
N CYS A 54 -3.42 -0.32 -14.10
CA CYS A 54 -3.42 1.15 -14.20
C CYS A 54 -2.25 1.64 -15.06
N TRP A 55 -1.06 1.12 -14.79
CA TRP A 55 0.18 1.45 -15.49
C TRP A 55 0.18 1.06 -16.96
N ARG A 56 -0.37 -0.09 -17.34
CA ARG A 56 -0.53 -0.47 -18.75
C ARG A 56 -1.53 0.41 -19.50
N LYS A 57 -2.51 0.98 -18.78
CA LYS A 57 -3.55 1.81 -19.40
C LYS A 57 -3.04 3.19 -19.82
N LEU A 58 -2.08 3.76 -19.10
CA LEU A 58 -1.54 5.11 -19.33
C LEU A 58 -0.81 5.29 -20.69
N PRO A 59 0.20 4.45 -21.02
CA PRO A 59 0.90 4.51 -22.30
C PRO A 59 0.09 3.86 -23.45
N ARG A 60 -1.10 3.31 -23.15
CA ARG A 60 -1.98 2.63 -24.12
C ARG A 60 -1.29 1.47 -24.85
N ILE A 61 -0.46 0.69 -24.15
CA ILE A 61 0.23 -0.46 -24.75
C ILE A 61 -0.83 -1.47 -25.24
N PRO A 62 -0.87 -1.79 -26.55
CA PRO A 62 -1.78 -2.81 -27.04
C PRO A 62 -1.37 -4.17 -26.47
N TRP A 63 -2.36 -5.03 -26.18
CA TRP A 63 -2.10 -6.37 -25.64
C TRP A 63 -1.20 -7.21 -26.57
N ILE A 64 -1.24 -6.93 -27.88
CA ILE A 64 -0.43 -7.56 -28.94
C ILE A 64 1.07 -7.33 -28.73
N ALA A 65 1.45 -6.18 -28.15
CA ALA A 65 2.86 -5.84 -27.99
C ALA A 65 3.61 -6.76 -27.01
N ARG A 66 2.89 -7.60 -26.24
CA ARG A 66 3.45 -8.60 -25.30
C ARG A 66 4.61 -8.07 -24.44
N ARG A 67 4.55 -6.79 -24.05
CA ARG A 67 5.58 -6.12 -23.24
C ARG A 67 5.61 -6.74 -21.84
N SER A 68 6.81 -6.93 -21.30
CA SER A 68 7.03 -7.44 -19.94
C SER A 68 6.56 -6.43 -18.89
N ASN A 69 6.19 -6.90 -17.70
CA ASN A 69 5.82 -6.02 -16.58
C ASN A 69 6.99 -5.16 -16.11
N THR A 70 8.21 -5.72 -16.15
CA THR A 70 9.44 -4.99 -15.79
C THR A 70 9.67 -3.78 -16.69
N PHE A 71 9.44 -3.92 -18.00
CA PHE A 71 9.55 -2.82 -18.95
C PHE A 71 8.53 -1.71 -18.64
N VAL A 72 7.27 -2.06 -18.38
CA VAL A 72 6.22 -1.08 -18.05
C VAL A 72 6.57 -0.29 -16.78
N LEU A 73 7.10 -0.96 -15.75
CA LEU A 73 7.50 -0.30 -14.52
C LEU A 73 8.73 0.61 -14.72
N GLN A 74 9.70 0.19 -15.54
CA GLN A 74 10.86 1.01 -15.91
C GLN A 74 10.45 2.27 -16.68
N GLU A 75 9.50 2.15 -17.60
CA GLU A 75 9.01 3.25 -18.44
C GLU A 75 8.32 4.35 -17.60
N ILE A 76 7.53 3.95 -16.59
CA ILE A 76 6.81 4.88 -15.73
C ILE A 76 7.72 5.52 -14.67
N LYS A 77 8.93 4.98 -14.43
CA LYS A 77 9.90 5.46 -13.43
C LYS A 77 9.23 5.71 -12.08
N THR A 78 8.50 4.73 -11.57
CA THR A 78 7.75 4.88 -10.32
C THR A 78 8.69 4.78 -9.12
N ASN A 79 9.03 5.91 -8.49
CA ASN A 79 9.75 5.91 -7.20
C ASN A 79 8.92 5.32 -6.04
N ASN A 80 7.59 5.22 -6.19
CA ASN A 80 6.68 4.73 -5.14
C ASN A 80 5.58 3.86 -5.78
N SER A 81 5.55 2.59 -5.38
CA SER A 81 4.48 1.62 -5.71
C SER A 81 3.24 1.84 -4.84
N LEU A 82 2.12 1.21 -5.21
CA LEU A 82 0.89 1.22 -4.41
C LEU A 82 1.13 0.55 -3.05
N GLU A 83 1.86 -0.56 -3.04
CA GLU A 83 2.26 -1.24 -1.81
C GLU A 83 3.09 -0.35 -0.88
N ALA A 84 4.08 0.38 -1.43
CA ALA A 84 4.88 1.32 -0.65
C ALA A 84 4.03 2.46 -0.08
N MET A 85 3.02 2.93 -0.83
CA MET A 85 2.09 3.94 -0.34
C MET A 85 1.23 3.42 0.81
N ILE A 86 0.70 2.21 0.69
CA ILE A 86 -0.08 1.55 1.74
C ILE A 86 0.78 1.35 3.00
N MET A 87 2.01 0.86 2.83
CA MET A 87 2.93 0.66 3.95
C MET A 87 3.27 1.98 4.65
N ARG A 88 3.50 3.05 3.89
CA ARG A 88 3.75 4.38 4.45
C ARG A 88 2.56 4.90 5.28
N LEU A 89 1.33 4.70 4.80
CA LEU A 89 0.12 5.09 5.53
C LEU A 89 -0.01 4.28 6.84
N LYS A 90 0.22 2.98 6.77
CA LYS A 90 0.24 2.10 7.96
C LYS A 90 1.26 2.52 8.99
N LEU A 91 2.50 2.79 8.58
CA LEU A 91 3.56 3.22 9.49
C LEU A 91 3.27 4.60 10.08
N LYS A 92 2.67 5.51 9.30
CA LYS A 92 2.21 6.81 9.81
C LYS A 92 1.12 6.63 10.87
N TYR A 93 0.15 5.77 10.62
CA TYR A 93 -0.91 5.43 11.56
C TYR A 93 -0.37 4.73 12.82
N PHE A 94 0.59 3.82 12.67
CA PHE A 94 1.30 3.18 13.77
C PHE A 94 1.98 4.20 14.68
N GLY A 95 2.73 5.13 14.10
CA GLY A 95 3.37 6.22 14.84
C GLY A 95 2.35 7.15 15.52
N HIS A 96 1.18 7.35 14.93
CA HIS A 96 0.10 8.11 15.55
C HIS A 96 -0.49 7.37 16.76
N ILE A 97 -0.78 6.07 16.62
CA ILE A 97 -1.28 5.22 17.71
C ILE A 97 -0.28 5.17 18.87
N LEU A 98 1.00 4.95 18.59
CA LEU A 98 2.01 4.80 19.64
C LEU A 98 2.22 6.07 20.47
N ARG A 99 2.09 7.25 19.88
CA ARG A 99 2.19 8.54 20.58
C ARG A 99 0.96 8.84 21.46
N ARG A 100 -0.18 8.19 21.21
CA ARG A 100 -1.39 8.39 22.00
C ARG A 100 -1.28 7.69 23.35
N HIS A 101 -1.67 8.36 24.43
CA HIS A 101 -1.83 7.76 25.75
C HIS A 101 -3.09 6.90 25.79
N ASP A 102 -2.99 5.71 26.40
CA ASP A 102 -4.08 4.81 26.82
C ASP A 102 -5.32 4.79 25.93
N SER A 103 -5.12 4.43 24.66
CA SER A 103 -6.19 4.26 23.68
C SER A 103 -6.48 2.78 23.43
N LEU A 104 -7.76 2.45 23.24
CA LEU A 104 -8.19 1.07 22.97
C LEU A 104 -7.51 0.51 21.72
N GLU A 105 -7.32 1.36 20.70
CA GLU A 105 -6.66 1.02 19.44
C GLU A 105 -5.20 0.64 19.67
N LYS A 106 -4.49 1.34 20.57
CA LYS A 106 -3.13 0.99 20.97
C LYS A 106 -3.08 -0.35 21.68
N THR A 107 -4.01 -0.60 22.61
CA THR A 107 -4.11 -1.90 23.30
C THR A 107 -4.45 -3.04 22.33
N LEU A 108 -5.37 -2.81 21.38
CA LEU A 108 -5.79 -3.80 20.39
C LEU A 108 -4.66 -4.12 19.40
N MET A 109 -3.99 -3.10 18.85
CA MET A 109 -2.94 -3.27 17.85
C MET A 109 -1.65 -3.83 18.44
N LEU A 110 -1.34 -3.51 19.70
CA LEU A 110 -0.20 -4.07 20.43
C LEU A 110 -0.53 -5.37 21.16
N GLY A 111 -1.81 -5.74 21.23
CA GLY A 111 -2.33 -6.88 21.95
C GLY A 111 -1.84 -8.19 21.36
N LYS A 112 -0.65 -8.63 21.77
CA LYS A 112 -0.18 -9.98 21.47
C LYS A 112 -0.77 -10.91 22.52
N ILE A 113 -1.84 -11.62 22.17
CA ILE A 113 -2.29 -12.75 22.97
C ILE A 113 -1.18 -13.81 22.93
N GLU A 114 -0.63 -14.12 24.10
CA GLU A 114 0.37 -15.17 24.30
C GLU A 114 -0.27 -16.56 24.10
N GLY A 115 0.47 -17.47 23.45
CA GLY A 115 0.02 -18.83 23.17
C GLY A 115 0.08 -19.23 21.70
N THR A 116 -0.07 -20.54 21.46
CA THR A 116 -0.07 -21.16 20.13
C THR A 116 -1.41 -20.94 19.45
N GLN A 117 -1.41 -20.37 18.24
CA GLN A 117 -2.65 -20.19 17.48
C GLN A 117 -3.21 -21.54 17.01
N ARG A 118 -4.54 -21.68 17.09
CA ARG A 118 -5.22 -22.90 16.65
C ARG A 118 -5.16 -23.04 15.13
N ARG A 119 -5.13 -24.28 14.64
CA ARG A 119 -5.22 -24.60 13.21
C ARG A 119 -6.52 -23.99 12.65
N GLY A 120 -6.41 -23.13 11.63
CA GLY A 120 -7.54 -22.41 11.01
C GLY A 120 -7.66 -20.93 11.39
N GLN A 121 -6.95 -20.44 12.41
CA GLN A 121 -6.92 -19.02 12.74
C GLN A 121 -6.09 -18.20 11.73
N GLN A 122 -6.40 -16.91 11.58
CA GLN A 122 -5.61 -16.00 10.74
C GLN A 122 -4.16 -15.95 11.25
N ARG A 123 -3.23 -16.38 10.40
CA ARG A 123 -1.79 -16.48 10.75
C ARG A 123 -1.06 -15.14 10.79
N ARG A 124 -1.53 -14.14 10.03
CA ARG A 124 -0.94 -12.80 10.00
C ARG A 124 -1.72 -11.87 10.92
N ARG A 125 -1.02 -11.19 11.82
CA ARG A 125 -1.53 -10.06 12.60
C ARG A 125 -1.10 -8.76 11.94
N TRP A 126 -1.78 -7.67 12.27
CA TRP A 126 -1.42 -6.35 11.78
C TRP A 126 0.00 -5.93 12.22
N ILE A 127 0.39 -6.25 13.46
CA ILE A 127 1.74 -5.95 13.96
C ILE A 127 2.84 -6.74 13.24
N ASP A 128 2.54 -7.95 12.77
CA ASP A 128 3.52 -8.77 12.03
C ASP A 128 3.91 -8.06 10.72
N GLU A 129 2.99 -7.35 10.08
CA GLU A 129 3.27 -6.56 8.88
C GLU A 129 4.15 -5.34 9.16
N VAL A 130 3.97 -4.70 10.33
CA VAL A 130 4.83 -3.59 10.75
C VAL A 130 6.24 -4.10 11.04
N THR A 131 6.36 -5.21 11.77
CA THR A 131 7.64 -5.87 12.08
C THR A 131 8.36 -6.35 10.82
N GLU A 132 7.64 -6.97 9.87
CA GLU A 132 8.21 -7.38 8.58
C GLU A 132 8.71 -6.18 7.75
N ALA A 133 7.99 -5.05 7.78
CA ALA A 133 8.34 -3.86 7.00
C ALA A 133 9.52 -3.07 7.59
N THR A 134 9.64 -3.00 8.92
CA THR A 134 10.73 -2.27 9.59
C THR A 134 11.93 -3.15 9.93
N ASN A 135 11.75 -4.47 9.90
CA ASN A 135 12.73 -5.45 10.37
C ASN A 135 13.18 -5.20 11.83
N MET A 136 12.28 -4.65 12.66
CA MET A 136 12.53 -4.29 14.06
C MET A 136 11.57 -5.00 15.00
N LYS A 137 12.05 -5.38 16.19
CA LYS A 137 11.20 -5.94 17.24
C LYS A 137 10.27 -4.86 17.82
N LEU A 138 9.17 -5.29 18.45
CA LEU A 138 8.19 -4.36 19.02
C LEU A 138 8.80 -3.39 20.05
N LEU A 139 9.78 -3.84 20.83
CA LEU A 139 10.47 -3.00 21.81
C LEU A 139 11.30 -1.90 21.13
N GLU A 140 12.05 -2.26 20.09
CA GLU A 140 12.85 -1.32 19.28
C GLU A 140 11.93 -0.30 18.59
N LEU A 141 10.78 -0.75 18.07
CA LEU A 141 9.77 0.10 17.46
C LEU A 141 9.19 1.14 18.43
N ARG A 142 9.04 0.80 19.72
CA ARG A 142 8.56 1.75 20.72
C ARG A 142 9.59 2.86 20.96
N VAL A 143 10.86 2.50 21.09
CA VAL A 143 11.95 3.47 21.29
C VAL A 143 12.08 4.38 20.07
N ALA A 144 12.14 3.81 18.86
CA ALA A 144 12.30 4.56 17.61
C ALA A 144 11.16 5.56 17.32
N VAL A 145 9.96 5.34 17.86
CA VAL A 145 8.82 6.25 17.69
C VAL A 145 8.79 7.35 18.76
N ILE A 146 9.35 7.11 19.94
CA ILE A 146 9.46 8.10 21.02
C ILE A 146 10.59 9.09 20.73
N ASP A 147 11.70 8.64 20.15
CA ASP A 147 12.88 9.47 19.81
C ASP A 147 12.65 10.46 18.65
N ARG A 148 11.41 10.59 18.14
CA ARG A 148 11.09 11.34 16.91
C ARG A 148 9.83 12.19 16.99
#